data_AF-F6FHN3-F1
#
_entry.id   AF-F6FHN3-F1
#
_cell.length_a   1.000
_cell.length_b   1.000
_cell.length_c   1.000
_cell.angle_alpha   90.00
_cell.angle_beta   90.00
_cell.angle_gamma   90.00
#
_symmetry.space_group_name_H-M   'P 1'
#
loop_
_entity.id
_entity.type
_entity.pdbx_description
1 polymer ?
#
loop_
_entity_poly.entity_id
_entity_poly.type
_entity_poly.pdbx_seq_one_letter_code
_entity_poly.pdbx_strand_id
1 'polypeptide(L)'
;MTNLTKGLASLGTIGAATGGGILIKNKLSSGEKEISVSRRLTKEGYTLLNASVDAEWNTTLEKHKSDQIKHPKFQPTSSDLRALQEACKSILRKTEVSEDDYKKAKKWCVKPVSVRELIKAKNKNLLDVDKSGDENKGEWQKLSERYEKEGKGSKAIEGLTIPPSSGKTEDDWKQLRTKCKELADKDFWSDKYDEELDKVIMWCTSESNSAI
;
A
#
# COMPACT_ATOMS: atom_id res chain seq x y z
N MET A 1 65.75 -21.91 30.52
CA MET A 1 65.57 -20.48 30.20
C MET A 1 66.57 -20.12 29.11
N THR A 2 66.11 -20.06 27.87
CA THR A 2 66.90 -19.68 26.69
C THR A 2 65.95 -18.97 25.72
N ASN A 3 66.33 -17.74 25.36
CA ASN A 3 65.60 -16.85 24.47
C ASN A 3 65.65 -17.35 23.02
N LEU A 4 64.59 -17.11 22.25
CA LEU A 4 64.59 -17.28 20.80
C LEU A 4 63.97 -16.06 20.11
N THR A 5 64.88 -15.24 19.59
CA THR A 5 64.71 -14.12 18.67
C THR A 5 64.18 -14.59 17.31
N LYS A 6 63.30 -13.80 16.69
CA LYS A 6 63.00 -13.70 15.23
C LYS A 6 61.90 -12.63 15.10
N GLY A 7 61.96 -11.59 14.29
CA GLY A 7 62.83 -11.16 13.21
C GLY A 7 62.00 -10.13 12.43
N LEU A 8 62.50 -8.90 12.34
CA LEU A 8 61.87 -7.77 11.65
C LEU A 8 62.04 -7.96 10.13
N ALA A 9 60.95 -7.90 9.36
CA ALA A 9 61.01 -7.83 7.90
C ALA A 9 60.03 -6.77 7.39
N SER A 10 60.63 -5.66 6.97
CA SER A 10 60.04 -4.53 6.25
C SER A 10 59.67 -4.90 4.82
N LEU A 11 58.45 -4.57 4.40
CA LEU A 11 57.99 -4.44 3.01
C LEU A 11 57.09 -3.20 3.05
N GLY A 12 57.34 -2.08 2.36
CA GLY A 12 57.66 -1.90 0.95
C GLY A 12 56.60 -0.94 0.41
N THR A 13 56.95 0.34 0.26
CA THR A 13 56.11 1.37 -0.37
C THR A 13 56.03 1.17 -1.89
N ILE A 14 55.09 1.90 -2.55
CA ILE A 14 54.69 1.93 -3.99
C ILE A 14 53.42 1.08 -4.21
N GLY A 15 52.29 1.53 -4.77
CA GLY A 15 51.86 2.79 -5.38
C GLY A 15 50.53 2.58 -6.13
N ALA A 16 49.67 3.61 -6.12
CA ALA A 16 48.57 3.95 -7.04
C ALA A 16 47.28 3.08 -7.22
N ALA A 17 46.16 3.74 -6.85
CA ALA A 17 44.84 3.82 -7.49
C ALA A 17 43.93 2.58 -7.59
N THR A 18 42.77 2.64 -6.90
CA THR A 18 41.41 2.45 -7.47
C THR A 18 40.34 2.58 -6.38
N GLY A 19 39.27 3.33 -6.68
CA GLY A 19 37.94 3.13 -6.09
C GLY A 19 37.71 3.62 -4.66
N GLY A 20 36.99 4.73 -4.54
CA GLY A 20 36.39 5.15 -3.28
C GLY A 20 35.53 4.05 -2.67
N GLY A 21 35.77 3.77 -1.39
CA GLY A 21 34.97 2.87 -0.58
C GLY A 21 35.12 3.29 0.87
N ILE A 22 34.66 4.49 1.22
CA ILE A 22 34.40 4.80 2.62
C ILE A 22 33.31 3.82 3.04
N LEU A 23 33.67 2.82 3.83
CA LEU A 23 32.72 2.01 4.58
C LEU A 23 32.05 2.92 5.61
N ILE A 24 31.06 3.68 5.18
CA ILE A 24 30.09 4.33 6.05
C ILE A 24 29.28 3.20 6.66
N LYS A 25 29.76 2.68 7.80
CA LYS A 25 28.91 1.90 8.69
C LYS A 25 27.77 2.83 9.08
N ASN A 26 26.59 2.57 8.54
CA ASN A 26 25.36 3.28 8.86
C ASN A 26 24.97 2.97 10.33
N LYS A 27 25.72 3.53 11.28
CA LYS A 27 25.31 3.74 12.67
C LYS A 27 24.74 5.15 12.81
N LEU A 28 23.89 5.53 11.86
CA LEU A 28 23.21 6.81 11.83
C LEU A 28 21.71 6.56 11.80
N SER A 29 21.15 6.23 12.96
CA SER A 29 19.81 6.67 13.38
C SER A 29 19.63 6.34 14.86
N SER A 30 20.35 7.06 15.72
CA SER A 30 19.84 7.33 17.07
C SER A 30 18.69 8.33 16.89
N GLY A 31 17.44 7.86 16.76
CA GLY A 31 16.28 8.76 16.77
C GLY A 31 15.04 8.37 15.98
N GLU A 32 15.07 7.35 15.11
CA GLU A 32 13.83 6.84 14.53
C GLU A 32 13.06 6.07 15.61
N LYS A 33 11.99 6.70 16.13
CA LYS A 33 10.93 5.94 16.78
C LYS A 33 10.47 4.91 15.76
N GLU A 34 10.78 3.63 15.98
CA GLU A 34 10.23 2.53 15.21
C GLU A 34 8.72 2.79 15.01
N ILE A 35 8.31 2.97 13.75
CA ILE A 35 6.95 3.37 13.44
C ILE A 35 6.07 2.18 13.76
N SER A 36 5.29 2.28 14.83
CA SER A 36 4.35 1.22 15.20
C SER A 36 3.37 0.94 14.07
N VAL A 37 2.84 -0.28 14.00
CA VAL A 37 1.79 -0.67 13.03
C VAL A 37 0.63 0.34 13.04
N SER A 38 0.19 0.76 14.24
CA SER A 38 -0.83 1.80 14.41
C SER A 38 -0.48 3.13 13.75
N ARG A 39 0.77 3.58 13.87
CA ARG A 39 1.24 4.83 13.28
C ARG A 39 1.33 4.74 11.76
N ARG A 40 1.71 3.58 11.22
CA ARG A 40 1.70 3.33 9.77
C ARG A 40 0.26 3.37 9.22
N LEU A 41 -0.67 2.64 9.83
CA LEU A 41 -2.07 2.60 9.41
C LEU A 41 -2.73 3.99 9.42
N THR A 42 -2.54 4.74 10.51
CA THR A 42 -3.11 6.10 10.62
C THR A 42 -2.50 7.08 9.63
N LYS A 43 -1.18 7.00 9.39
CA LYS A 43 -0.52 7.79 8.32
C LYS A 43 -1.07 7.45 6.94
N GLU A 44 -1.49 6.21 6.74
CA GLU A 44 -2.12 5.75 5.50
C GLU A 44 -3.62 6.08 5.41
N GLY A 45 -4.20 6.78 6.39
CA GLY A 45 -5.60 7.22 6.37
C GLY A 45 -6.59 6.23 6.98
N TYR A 46 -6.13 5.09 7.52
CA TYR A 46 -7.00 4.14 8.20
C TYR A 46 -7.37 4.62 9.59
N THR A 47 -8.63 4.40 9.97
CA THR A 47 -9.10 4.60 11.34
C THR A 47 -9.04 3.28 12.09
N LEU A 48 -8.37 3.24 13.24
CA LEU A 48 -8.25 2.02 14.05
C LEU A 48 -9.58 1.71 14.75
N LEU A 49 -9.93 0.42 14.83
CA LEU A 49 -11.06 -0.04 15.63
C LEU A 49 -10.76 0.11 17.13
N ASN A 50 -11.69 0.69 17.85
CA ASN A 50 -11.66 0.85 19.29
C ASN A 50 -12.59 -0.18 19.95
N ALA A 51 -11.97 -1.10 20.70
CA ALA A 51 -12.63 -2.21 21.40
C ALA A 51 -13.79 -1.80 22.32
N SER A 52 -13.81 -0.56 22.79
CA SER A 52 -14.77 -0.12 23.82
C SER A 52 -16.03 0.55 23.25
N VAL A 53 -16.02 0.92 21.96
CA VAL A 53 -17.05 1.81 21.39
C VAL A 53 -17.53 1.42 20.01
N ASP A 54 -16.72 0.71 19.22
CA ASP A 54 -17.04 0.46 17.82
C ASP A 54 -17.91 -0.79 17.64
N ALA A 55 -19.11 -0.62 17.09
CA ALA A 55 -20.03 -1.71 16.80
C ALA A 55 -19.53 -2.61 15.65
N GLU A 56 -18.65 -2.08 14.81
CA GLU A 56 -18.04 -2.70 13.62
C GLU A 56 -17.17 -3.91 13.97
N TRP A 57 -16.84 -4.09 15.25
CA TRP A 57 -16.16 -5.28 15.76
C TRP A 57 -16.93 -6.58 15.48
N ASN A 58 -18.26 -6.56 15.59
CA ASN A 58 -19.08 -7.74 15.31
C ASN A 58 -19.01 -8.13 13.83
N THR A 59 -19.21 -7.16 12.94
CA THR A 59 -19.07 -7.35 11.48
C THR A 59 -17.67 -7.84 11.12
N THR A 60 -16.63 -7.26 11.73
CA THR A 60 -15.23 -7.66 11.54
C THR A 60 -14.99 -9.11 11.98
N LEU A 61 -15.57 -9.52 13.11
CA LEU A 61 -15.48 -10.89 13.62
C LEU A 61 -16.19 -11.88 12.69
N GLU A 62 -17.40 -11.57 12.22
CA GLU A 62 -18.13 -12.42 11.27
C GLU A 62 -17.34 -12.62 9.98
N LYS A 63 -16.74 -11.54 9.45
CA LYS A 63 -15.89 -11.58 8.26
C LYS A 63 -14.59 -12.35 8.53
N HIS A 64 -13.97 -12.16 9.69
CA HIS A 64 -12.76 -12.90 10.10
C HIS A 64 -13.01 -14.41 10.17
N LYS A 65 -14.19 -14.84 10.61
CA LYS A 65 -14.59 -16.25 10.64
C LYS A 65 -14.87 -16.84 9.26
N SER A 66 -15.25 -16.02 8.27
CA SER A 66 -15.64 -16.51 6.95
C SER A 66 -14.48 -17.09 6.16
N ASP A 67 -14.62 -18.32 5.67
CA ASP A 67 -13.63 -18.98 4.80
C ASP A 67 -13.60 -18.40 3.37
N GLN A 68 -14.58 -17.56 3.02
CA GLN A 68 -14.62 -16.89 1.72
C GLN A 68 -13.58 -15.77 1.62
N ILE A 69 -13.09 -15.25 2.75
CA ILE A 69 -12.12 -14.15 2.79
C ILE A 69 -10.72 -14.73 2.93
N LYS A 70 -9.89 -14.54 1.89
CA LYS A 70 -8.56 -15.16 1.78
C LYS A 70 -7.43 -14.33 2.40
N HIS A 71 -7.79 -13.25 3.09
CA HIS A 71 -6.82 -12.38 3.77
C HIS A 71 -6.15 -13.08 4.96
N PRO A 72 -4.87 -12.78 5.27
CA PRO A 72 -4.17 -13.37 6.40
C PRO A 72 -4.93 -13.18 7.72
N LYS A 73 -5.17 -14.24 8.49
CA LYS A 73 -5.94 -14.21 9.75
C LYS A 73 -5.05 -14.39 10.98
N PHE A 74 -5.52 -13.88 12.11
CA PHE A 74 -4.98 -14.25 13.43
C PHE A 74 -5.22 -15.74 13.74
N GLN A 75 -4.21 -16.38 14.33
CA GLN A 75 -4.21 -17.77 14.78
C GLN A 75 -4.27 -17.81 16.32
N PRO A 76 -4.95 -18.80 16.94
CA PRO A 76 -5.99 -19.63 16.34
C PRO A 76 -7.21 -18.76 15.99
N THR A 77 -8.05 -19.19 15.05
CA THR A 77 -9.28 -18.50 14.64
C THR A 77 -10.01 -17.98 15.87
N SER A 78 -9.85 -16.67 16.16
CA SER A 78 -10.44 -16.04 17.33
C SER A 78 -11.95 -15.97 17.09
N SER A 79 -12.61 -17.10 17.36
CA SER A 79 -14.06 -17.23 17.32
C SER A 79 -14.73 -16.34 18.37
N ASP A 80 -13.93 -15.85 19.32
CA ASP A 80 -14.26 -14.91 20.35
C ASP A 80 -13.81 -13.48 19.97
N LEU A 81 -14.75 -12.55 20.08
CA LEU A 81 -14.52 -11.11 19.88
C LEU A 81 -13.37 -10.59 20.74
N ARG A 82 -13.27 -11.04 21.99
CA ARG A 82 -12.23 -10.60 22.92
C ARG A 82 -10.84 -11.00 22.43
N ALA A 83 -10.70 -12.22 21.91
CA ALA A 83 -9.43 -12.70 21.38
C ALA A 83 -8.99 -11.90 20.14
N LEU A 84 -9.94 -11.53 19.26
CA LEU A 84 -9.68 -10.66 18.12
C LEU A 84 -9.25 -9.25 18.57
N GLN A 85 -9.94 -8.67 19.54
CA GLN A 85 -9.59 -7.35 20.10
C GLN A 85 -8.20 -7.35 20.75
N GLU A 86 -7.85 -8.38 21.53
CA GLU A 86 -6.52 -8.50 22.14
C GLU A 86 -5.41 -8.71 21.10
N ALA A 87 -5.66 -9.52 20.07
CA ALA A 87 -4.74 -9.68 18.95
C ALA A 87 -4.48 -8.33 18.24
N CYS A 88 -5.54 -7.55 18.03
CA CYS A 88 -5.42 -6.21 17.47
C CYS A 88 -4.67 -5.23 18.38
N LYS A 89 -4.93 -5.23 19.69
CA LYS A 89 -4.15 -4.40 20.64
C LYS A 89 -2.67 -4.75 20.62
N SER A 90 -2.35 -6.04 20.57
CA SER A 90 -0.97 -6.53 20.53
C SER A 90 -0.25 -6.10 19.26
N ILE A 91 -0.85 -6.38 18.08
CA ILE A 91 -0.22 -6.09 16.79
C ILE A 91 -0.06 -4.60 16.52
N LEU A 92 -1.03 -3.77 16.94
CA LEU A 92 -0.99 -2.32 16.73
C LEU A 92 0.14 -1.62 17.51
N ARG A 93 0.62 -2.27 18.58
CA ARG A 93 1.74 -1.79 19.42
C ARG A 93 3.11 -2.26 18.93
N LYS A 94 3.16 -3.28 18.06
CA LYS A 94 4.44 -3.76 17.50
C LYS A 94 5.15 -2.64 16.75
N THR A 95 6.44 -2.54 17.02
CA THR A 95 7.35 -1.57 16.42
C THR A 95 8.25 -2.23 15.36
N GLU A 96 8.59 -3.51 15.56
CA GLU A 96 9.10 -4.39 14.51
C GLU A 96 7.93 -4.86 13.62
N VAL A 97 7.71 -4.15 12.51
CA VAL A 97 6.58 -4.40 11.60
C VAL A 97 6.97 -5.46 10.56
N SER A 98 6.50 -6.70 10.73
CA SER A 98 6.48 -7.65 9.62
C SER A 98 5.36 -7.29 8.63
N GLU A 99 5.56 -7.57 7.34
CA GLU A 99 4.52 -7.30 6.33
C GLU A 99 3.26 -8.15 6.55
N ASP A 100 3.40 -9.35 7.10
CA ASP A 100 2.26 -10.19 7.48
C ASP A 100 1.48 -9.57 8.65
N ASP A 101 2.19 -9.07 9.67
CA ASP A 101 1.55 -8.38 10.78
C ASP A 101 0.80 -7.12 10.30
N TYR A 102 1.44 -6.35 9.41
CA TYR A 102 0.83 -5.17 8.83
C TYR A 102 -0.46 -5.52 8.07
N LYS A 103 -0.44 -6.54 7.22
CA LYS A 103 -1.62 -7.00 6.46
C LYS A 103 -2.76 -7.45 7.36
N LYS A 104 -2.45 -8.20 8.42
CA LYS A 104 -3.45 -8.62 9.43
C LYS A 104 -4.06 -7.41 10.12
N ALA A 105 -3.23 -6.49 10.62
CA ALA A 105 -3.71 -5.30 11.32
C ALA A 105 -4.55 -4.41 10.40
N LYS A 106 -4.10 -4.22 9.17
CA LYS A 106 -4.80 -3.44 8.14
C LYS A 106 -6.17 -4.01 7.81
N LYS A 107 -6.35 -5.34 7.83
CA LYS A 107 -7.63 -5.96 7.49
C LYS A 107 -8.58 -6.06 8.67
N TRP A 108 -8.07 -6.34 9.87
CA TRP A 108 -8.90 -6.77 11.00
C TRP A 108 -8.95 -5.78 12.17
N CYS A 109 -8.07 -4.78 12.19
CA CYS A 109 -7.95 -3.85 13.31
C CYS A 109 -8.28 -2.40 12.93
N VAL A 110 -8.83 -2.19 11.73
CA VAL A 110 -9.25 -0.89 11.23
C VAL A 110 -10.75 -0.93 10.93
N LYS A 111 -11.37 0.25 10.96
CA LYS A 111 -12.75 0.40 10.53
C LYS A 111 -12.85 0.07 9.04
N PRO A 112 -13.81 -0.78 8.62
CA PRO A 112 -14.07 -1.01 7.21
C PRO A 112 -14.31 0.32 6.51
N VAL A 113 -13.65 0.51 5.38
CA VAL A 113 -13.66 1.78 4.65
C VAL A 113 -13.67 1.50 3.16
N SER A 114 -14.57 2.14 2.42
CA SER A 114 -14.59 2.02 0.96
C SER A 114 -13.32 2.60 0.34
N VAL A 115 -13.01 2.19 -0.90
CA VAL A 115 -11.87 2.76 -1.64
C VAL A 115 -12.01 4.28 -1.75
N ARG A 116 -13.22 4.78 -2.07
CA ARG A 116 -13.52 6.21 -2.15
C ARG A 116 -13.22 6.97 -0.86
N GLU A 117 -13.69 6.47 0.27
CA GLU A 117 -13.46 7.09 1.58
C GLU A 117 -11.97 7.10 1.96
N LEU A 118 -11.26 6.01 1.68
CA LEU A 118 -9.84 5.91 1.99
C LEU A 118 -8.98 6.83 1.13
N ILE A 119 -9.32 7.01 -0.15
CA ILE A 119 -8.65 7.99 -1.02
C ILE A 119 -8.79 9.39 -0.44
N LYS A 120 -10.00 9.76 0.01
CA LYS A 120 -10.24 11.04 0.69
C LYS A 120 -9.42 11.17 1.97
N ALA A 121 -9.36 10.11 2.79
CA ALA A 121 -8.55 10.09 4.01
C ALA A 121 -7.04 10.20 3.74
N LYS A 122 -6.58 9.74 2.57
CA LYS A 122 -5.21 9.91 2.07
C LYS A 122 -4.94 11.30 1.46
N ASN A 123 -5.89 12.23 1.55
CA ASN A 123 -5.83 13.57 0.92
C ASN A 123 -5.58 13.52 -0.59
N LYS A 124 -6.12 12.49 -1.26
CA LYS A 124 -6.11 12.39 -2.71
C LYS A 124 -7.47 12.78 -3.26
N ASN A 125 -7.47 13.38 -4.43
CA ASN A 125 -8.69 13.86 -5.06
C ASN A 125 -9.15 12.90 -6.17
N LEU A 126 -10.10 12.02 -5.83
CA LEU A 126 -10.78 11.17 -6.81
C LEU A 126 -11.51 12.05 -7.83
N LEU A 127 -11.21 11.87 -9.12
CA LEU A 127 -11.96 12.55 -10.18
C LEU A 127 -13.42 12.11 -10.16
N ASP A 128 -14.32 12.98 -10.63
CA ASP A 128 -15.74 12.69 -10.64
C ASP A 128 -16.03 11.46 -11.53
N VAL A 129 -16.42 10.35 -10.90
CA VAL A 129 -16.78 9.07 -11.54
C VAL A 129 -18.29 8.87 -11.64
N ASP A 130 -19.10 9.73 -11.03
CA ASP A 130 -20.54 9.49 -10.86
C ASP A 130 -21.39 10.15 -11.94
N LYS A 131 -20.93 11.26 -12.51
CA LYS A 131 -21.63 11.92 -13.61
C LYS A 131 -21.41 11.18 -14.93
N SER A 132 -22.33 11.38 -15.87
CA SER A 132 -22.28 10.79 -17.21
C SER A 132 -21.97 11.81 -18.31
N GLY A 133 -21.76 13.09 -17.94
CA GLY A 133 -21.45 14.18 -18.86
C GLY A 133 -19.96 14.36 -19.10
N ASP A 134 -19.62 15.49 -19.72
CA ASP A 134 -18.25 15.88 -20.08
C ASP A 134 -17.48 16.54 -18.91
N GLU A 135 -17.94 16.35 -17.67
CA GLU A 135 -17.22 16.84 -16.50
C GLU A 135 -15.84 16.19 -16.42
N ASN A 136 -14.82 17.02 -16.22
CA ASN A 136 -13.43 16.60 -16.14
C ASN A 136 -12.95 15.81 -17.39
N LYS A 137 -13.61 15.99 -18.55
CA LYS A 137 -13.25 15.31 -19.80
C LYS A 137 -11.78 15.47 -20.15
N GLY A 138 -11.25 16.68 -19.99
CA GLY A 138 -9.85 16.98 -20.26
C GLY A 138 -8.89 16.19 -19.35
N GLU A 139 -9.19 16.07 -18.05
CA GLU A 139 -8.40 15.24 -17.14
C GLU A 139 -8.52 13.75 -17.47
N TRP A 140 -9.74 13.28 -17.75
CA TRP A 140 -9.98 11.87 -18.08
C TRP A 140 -9.31 11.46 -19.40
N GLN A 141 -9.30 12.35 -20.40
CA GLN A 141 -8.60 12.12 -21.66
C GLN A 141 -7.09 11.96 -21.44
N LYS A 142 -6.46 12.83 -20.63
CA LYS A 142 -5.03 12.71 -20.30
C LYS A 142 -4.72 11.40 -19.58
N LEU A 143 -5.57 10.99 -18.62
CA LEU A 143 -5.40 9.72 -17.92
C LEU A 143 -5.58 8.52 -18.85
N SER A 144 -6.55 8.59 -19.77
CA SER A 144 -6.77 7.55 -20.78
C SER A 144 -5.57 7.39 -21.72
N GLU A 145 -5.02 8.50 -22.23
CA GLU A 145 -3.82 8.49 -23.09
C GLU A 145 -2.59 7.97 -22.34
N ARG A 146 -2.49 8.23 -21.02
CA ARG A 146 -1.44 7.66 -20.18
C ARG A 146 -1.66 6.17 -19.96
N TYR A 147 -2.88 5.75 -19.64
CA TYR A 147 -3.25 4.36 -19.44
C TYR A 147 -3.00 3.51 -20.69
N GLU A 148 -3.28 4.02 -21.88
CA GLU A 148 -2.95 3.36 -23.15
C GLU A 148 -1.46 2.97 -23.24
N LYS A 149 -0.58 3.86 -22.78
CA LYS A 149 0.89 3.68 -22.83
C LYS A 149 1.39 2.79 -21.70
N GLU A 150 0.91 3.03 -20.49
CA GLU A 150 1.47 2.49 -19.24
C GLU A 150 0.60 1.43 -18.54
N GLY A 151 -0.68 1.32 -18.88
CA GLY A 151 -1.69 0.45 -18.27
C GLY A 151 -1.54 -1.02 -18.66
N LYS A 152 -0.33 -1.57 -18.53
CA LYS A 152 0.05 -2.94 -18.90
C LYS A 152 0.60 -3.69 -17.70
N GLY A 153 0.56 -5.02 -17.76
CA GLY A 153 1.09 -5.89 -16.71
C GLY A 153 0.52 -5.56 -15.33
N SER A 154 1.38 -5.36 -14.33
CA SER A 154 0.98 -5.03 -12.97
C SER A 154 0.30 -3.67 -12.81
N LYS A 155 0.28 -2.82 -13.84
CA LYS A 155 -0.43 -1.53 -13.84
C LYS A 155 -1.80 -1.57 -14.52
N ALA A 156 -2.14 -2.64 -15.24
CA ALA A 156 -3.42 -2.78 -15.92
C ALA A 156 -4.59 -2.84 -14.93
N ILE A 157 -5.73 -2.28 -15.33
CA ILE A 157 -7.03 -2.49 -14.68
C ILE A 157 -7.66 -3.72 -15.32
N GLU A 158 -8.11 -4.66 -14.49
CA GLU A 158 -8.75 -5.89 -14.96
C GLU A 158 -10.01 -5.57 -15.77
N GLY A 159 -10.11 -6.19 -16.96
CA GLY A 159 -11.23 -5.96 -17.87
C GLY A 159 -11.25 -4.59 -18.55
N LEU A 160 -10.17 -3.80 -18.48
CA LEU A 160 -10.01 -2.56 -19.24
C LEU A 160 -8.89 -2.69 -20.27
N THR A 161 -9.26 -2.60 -21.55
CA THR A 161 -8.31 -2.54 -22.67
C THR A 161 -8.57 -1.28 -23.47
N ILE A 162 -7.59 -0.39 -23.52
CA ILE A 162 -7.61 0.81 -24.37
C ILE A 162 -6.55 0.57 -25.46
N PRO A 163 -6.96 0.39 -26.74
CA PRO A 163 -6.04 0.08 -27.81
C PRO A 163 -5.16 1.29 -28.15
N PRO A 164 -3.91 1.07 -28.63
CA PRO A 164 -3.06 2.15 -29.04
C PRO A 164 -3.63 2.92 -30.25
N SER A 165 -3.46 4.24 -30.21
CA SER A 165 -3.98 5.40 -30.99
C SER A 165 -4.27 5.29 -32.51
N SER A 166 -4.37 4.12 -33.15
CA SER A 166 -4.83 4.01 -34.54
C SER A 166 -6.34 4.24 -34.75
N GLY A 167 -7.07 4.57 -33.68
CA GLY A 167 -8.43 5.10 -33.74
C GLY A 167 -8.88 5.54 -32.35
N LYS A 168 -8.69 6.83 -32.00
CA LYS A 168 -9.29 7.41 -30.78
C LYS A 168 -10.79 7.19 -30.88
N THR A 169 -11.35 6.32 -30.06
CA THR A 169 -12.80 6.34 -29.89
C THR A 169 -13.08 7.47 -28.91
N GLU A 170 -14.08 8.29 -29.18
CA GLU A 170 -14.47 9.41 -28.31
C GLU A 170 -14.85 8.94 -26.89
N ASP A 171 -14.91 7.62 -26.67
CA ASP A 171 -15.37 6.95 -25.46
C ASP A 171 -14.25 6.29 -24.62
N ASP A 172 -12.98 6.30 -25.02
CA ASP A 172 -11.90 5.64 -24.25
C ASP A 172 -11.79 6.19 -22.81
N TRP A 173 -11.90 7.51 -22.65
CA TRP A 173 -11.90 8.17 -21.35
C TRP A 173 -13.14 7.82 -20.53
N LYS A 174 -14.29 7.55 -21.17
CA LYS A 174 -15.52 7.10 -20.50
C LYS A 174 -15.39 5.66 -20.00
N GLN A 175 -14.71 4.80 -20.76
CA GLN A 175 -14.40 3.43 -20.33
C GLN A 175 -13.51 3.43 -19.08
N LEU A 176 -12.44 4.24 -19.10
CA LEU A 176 -11.57 4.41 -17.92
C LEU A 176 -12.37 4.93 -16.71
N ARG A 177 -13.17 5.98 -16.90
CA ARG A 177 -14.04 6.54 -15.84
C ARG A 177 -15.00 5.52 -15.26
N THR A 178 -15.64 4.73 -16.11
CA THR A 178 -16.57 3.66 -15.70
C THR A 178 -15.86 2.62 -14.84
N LYS A 179 -14.67 2.19 -15.25
CA LYS A 179 -13.86 1.26 -14.48
C LYS A 179 -13.38 1.86 -13.15
N CYS A 180 -13.00 3.13 -13.16
CA CYS A 180 -12.67 3.85 -11.93
C CYS A 180 -13.83 3.88 -10.93
N LYS A 181 -15.08 4.01 -11.41
CA LYS A 181 -16.27 3.90 -10.55
C LYS A 181 -16.40 2.52 -9.93
N GLU A 182 -16.35 1.47 -10.74
CA GLU A 182 -16.44 0.07 -10.29
C GLU A 182 -15.39 -0.25 -9.20
N LEU A 183 -14.16 0.24 -9.39
CA LEU A 183 -13.08 0.05 -8.42
C LEU A 183 -13.26 0.91 -7.15
N ALA A 184 -13.75 2.15 -7.28
CA ALA A 184 -13.96 3.05 -6.15
C ALA A 184 -15.11 2.61 -5.23
N ASP A 185 -16.10 1.90 -5.79
CA ASP A 185 -17.27 1.39 -5.07
C ASP A 185 -17.01 -0.01 -4.47
N LYS A 186 -15.77 -0.53 -4.55
CA LYS A 186 -15.45 -1.85 -4.00
C LYS A 186 -15.52 -1.89 -2.48
N ASP A 187 -16.10 -2.97 -1.99
CA ASP A 187 -16.17 -3.28 -0.57
C ASP A 187 -14.80 -3.60 0.05
N PHE A 188 -14.61 -3.15 1.28
CA PHE A 188 -13.41 -3.32 2.08
C PHE A 188 -12.97 -4.78 2.21
N TRP A 189 -13.90 -5.74 2.21
CA TRP A 189 -13.60 -7.15 2.43
C TRP A 189 -13.14 -7.88 1.16
N SER A 190 -13.18 -7.23 -0.01
CA SER A 190 -12.73 -7.85 -1.26
C SER A 190 -11.31 -8.39 -1.16
N ASP A 191 -11.06 -9.55 -1.79
CA ASP A 191 -9.72 -10.13 -1.91
C ASP A 191 -8.77 -9.22 -2.69
N LYS A 192 -9.30 -8.42 -3.63
CA LYS A 192 -8.53 -7.50 -4.48
C LYS A 192 -8.53 -6.05 -3.99
N TYR A 193 -9.08 -5.77 -2.81
CA TYR A 193 -9.25 -4.40 -2.30
C TYR A 193 -7.98 -3.54 -2.39
N ASP A 194 -6.84 -4.09 -1.97
CA ASP A 194 -5.57 -3.36 -1.98
C ASP A 194 -5.07 -3.06 -3.39
N GLU A 195 -5.16 -4.05 -4.29
CA GLU A 195 -4.77 -3.89 -5.68
C GLU A 195 -5.67 -2.85 -6.37
N GLU A 196 -6.98 -2.92 -6.12
CA GLU A 196 -7.98 -2.02 -6.68
C GLU A 196 -7.78 -0.59 -6.15
N LEU A 197 -7.54 -0.41 -4.85
CA LEU A 197 -7.17 0.88 -4.26
C LEU A 197 -5.96 1.49 -4.96
N ASP A 198 -4.90 0.70 -5.18
CA ASP A 198 -3.70 1.15 -5.87
C ASP A 198 -4.01 1.57 -7.32
N LYS A 199 -4.90 0.85 -8.02
CA LYS A 199 -5.36 1.26 -9.36
C LYS A 199 -6.12 2.57 -9.33
N VAL A 200 -7.02 2.75 -8.37
CA VAL A 200 -7.79 4.00 -8.28
C VAL A 200 -6.87 5.18 -8.00
N ILE A 201 -5.91 5.01 -7.08
CA ILE A 201 -4.88 6.03 -6.82
C ILE A 201 -4.02 6.32 -8.05
N MET A 202 -3.73 5.31 -8.86
CA MET A 202 -2.86 5.44 -10.03
C MET A 202 -3.55 6.06 -11.24
N TRP A 203 -4.85 5.77 -11.44
CA TRP A 203 -5.54 6.03 -12.70
C TRP A 203 -6.78 6.90 -12.60
N CYS A 204 -7.26 7.20 -11.39
CA CYS A 204 -8.55 7.83 -11.19
C CYS A 204 -8.49 9.10 -10.33
N THR A 205 -7.31 9.54 -9.91
CA THR A 205 -7.16 10.78 -9.10
C THR A 205 -6.59 11.91 -9.93
N SER A 206 -6.85 13.16 -9.52
CA SER A 206 -6.32 14.32 -10.28
C SER A 206 -4.79 14.38 -10.25
N GLU A 207 -4.17 13.89 -9.18
CA GLU A 207 -2.71 13.81 -9.02
C GLU A 207 -2.07 12.79 -9.97
N SER A 208 -2.85 11.81 -10.47
CA SER A 208 -2.41 10.86 -11.48
C SER A 208 -2.00 11.53 -12.80
N ASN A 209 -2.46 12.77 -13.04
CA ASN A 209 -2.06 13.60 -14.17
C ASN A 209 -0.74 14.35 -13.95
N SER A 210 -0.26 14.47 -12.71
CA SER A 210 0.94 15.24 -12.35
C SER A 210 2.21 14.38 -12.27
N ALA A 211 2.11 13.08 -12.48
CA ALA A 211 3.25 12.14 -12.45
C ALA A 211 4.00 12.05 -13.80
N ILE A 212 3.85 13.07 -14.67
CA ILE A 212 4.55 13.20 -15.96
C ILE A 212 5.66 14.23 -15.82
#